data_AF-A0A6B3MNU1-F1
#
_entry.id   AF-A0A6B3MNU1-F1
#
_cell.length_a   1.000
_cell.length_b   1.000
_cell.length_c   1.000
_cell.angle_alpha   90.00
_cell.angle_beta   90.00
_cell.angle_gamma   90.00
#
_symmetry.space_group_name_H-M   'P 1'
#
loop_
_entity.id
_entity.type
_entity.pdbx_description
1 polymer ?
#
loop_
_entity_poly.entity_id
_entity_poly.type
_entity_poly.pdbx_seq_one_letter_code
_entity_poly.pdbx_strand_id
1 'polypeptide(L)'
;MKLANFAMGLSTTLVLTLGVSYEVKAHSGLHTHTPTEVLTEETITDNLTEETITINQAEAVDFPLIDFPKITSPPRGEAFDFPDVTPNPDSPLPVLFAEGEQISFLKTTEDTNGEFTLLDIIIPPGGGPPPHIHHNLGEWLYFIDDGFTLFISDETYAQGEIPGVNAPKANFNAVNAKPGTLFYTPPNHIHAHTNTGTIPARELVVAQSSGGLDEWFQLGGVPITDPSNLPALDLDKFFAALSVASDFGLTLSSEFDDFIDTVDSNFPDEFIQNNRAEELIALLSNNTKSIPETSSGVGILAFGTLALGSLLFSQRKQQTDKVKTW
;
A
#
# COMPACT_ATOMS: atom_id res chain seq x y z
N MET A 1 -31.17 -12.54 -14.35
CA MET A 1 -30.25 -13.27 -15.25
C MET A 1 -28.87 -13.07 -14.66
N LYS A 2 -28.28 -14.13 -14.09
CA LYS A 2 -27.06 -14.09 -13.26
C LYS A 2 -25.86 -13.72 -14.14
N LEU A 3 -25.14 -12.65 -13.79
CA LEU A 3 -23.78 -12.41 -14.30
C LEU A 3 -22.82 -13.27 -13.48
N ALA A 4 -21.98 -14.02 -14.19
CA ALA A 4 -21.09 -15.01 -13.62
C ALA A 4 -19.82 -14.36 -13.06
N ASN A 5 -19.50 -14.70 -11.82
CA ASN A 5 -18.21 -14.44 -11.18
C ASN A 5 -17.08 -15.05 -12.02
N PHE A 6 -16.09 -14.24 -12.38
CA PHE A 6 -14.84 -14.73 -12.94
C PHE A 6 -13.79 -14.75 -11.84
N ALA A 7 -13.65 -15.89 -11.17
CA ALA A 7 -12.52 -16.17 -10.30
C ALA A 7 -11.30 -16.42 -11.19
N MET A 8 -10.32 -15.51 -11.17
CA MET A 8 -9.01 -15.76 -11.76
C MET A 8 -8.13 -16.50 -10.75
N GLY A 9 -7.92 -17.79 -10.99
CA GLY A 9 -6.95 -18.59 -10.25
C GLY A 9 -5.53 -18.18 -10.61
N LEU A 10 -4.69 -17.93 -9.59
CA LEU A 10 -3.26 -17.75 -9.74
C LEU A 10 -2.62 -18.97 -10.42
N SER A 11 -1.83 -18.72 -11.47
CA SER A 11 -0.70 -19.57 -11.81
C SER A 11 0.51 -18.69 -12.08
N THR A 12 1.40 -18.69 -11.11
CA THR A 12 2.69 -18.01 -11.07
C THR A 12 3.61 -18.52 -12.18
N THR A 13 4.12 -17.64 -13.03
CA THR A 13 5.49 -17.63 -13.59
C THR A 13 5.68 -16.33 -14.39
N LEU A 14 6.21 -15.29 -13.75
CA LEU A 14 6.67 -14.08 -14.45
C LEU A 14 8.19 -14.17 -14.62
N VAL A 15 8.64 -14.48 -15.84
CA VAL A 15 10.05 -14.37 -16.20
C VAL A 15 10.26 -13.01 -16.84
N LEU A 16 10.86 -12.08 -16.08
CA LEU A 16 11.38 -10.84 -16.62
C LEU A 16 12.58 -11.15 -17.53
N THR A 17 12.43 -10.89 -18.83
CA THR A 17 13.58 -10.67 -19.70
C THR A 17 13.27 -9.55 -20.69
N LEU A 18 14.19 -8.59 -20.72
CA LEU A 18 14.26 -7.46 -21.64
C LEU A 18 13.98 -7.88 -23.09
N GLY A 19 13.01 -7.21 -23.72
CA GLY A 19 12.98 -6.96 -25.16
C GLY A 19 13.18 -8.14 -26.10
N VAL A 20 12.40 -9.22 -25.98
CA VAL A 20 12.07 -10.13 -27.09
C VAL A 20 10.66 -10.68 -26.86
N SER A 21 9.73 -10.41 -27.76
CA SER A 21 8.35 -10.94 -27.72
C SER A 21 8.33 -12.43 -28.05
N TYR A 22 7.64 -13.22 -27.24
CA TYR A 22 7.20 -14.58 -27.60
C TYR A 22 5.67 -14.62 -27.65
N GLU A 23 5.12 -15.09 -28.77
CA GLU A 23 3.68 -15.39 -28.90
C GLU A 23 3.30 -16.56 -27.99
N VAL A 24 2.34 -16.35 -27.09
CA VAL A 24 1.62 -17.44 -26.44
C VAL A 24 0.30 -17.65 -27.19
N LYS A 25 0.23 -18.69 -28.01
CA LYS A 25 -1.03 -19.17 -28.61
C LYS A 25 -1.86 -19.88 -27.54
N ALA A 26 -2.90 -19.22 -27.03
CA ALA A 26 -3.94 -19.92 -26.26
C ALA A 26 -4.91 -20.60 -27.24
N HIS A 27 -5.00 -21.94 -27.19
CA HIS A 27 -6.12 -22.68 -27.81
C HIS A 27 -7.18 -22.94 -26.73
N SER A 28 -8.36 -22.34 -26.88
CA SER A 28 -9.55 -22.76 -26.14
C SER A 28 -10.33 -23.76 -27.00
N GLY A 29 -10.26 -25.04 -26.64
CA GLY A 29 -11.01 -26.09 -27.32
C GLY A 29 -11.14 -27.32 -26.43
N LEU A 30 -12.29 -27.45 -25.77
CA LEU A 30 -12.67 -28.69 -25.09
C LEU A 30 -13.08 -29.70 -26.16
N HIS A 31 -12.19 -30.64 -26.51
CA HIS A 31 -12.53 -31.77 -27.40
C HIS A 31 -12.30 -33.11 -26.69
N THR A 32 -13.38 -33.87 -26.56
CA THR A 32 -13.34 -35.28 -26.18
C THR A 32 -12.71 -36.09 -27.32
N HIS A 33 -11.51 -36.61 -27.12
CA HIS A 33 -10.85 -37.47 -28.10
C HIS A 33 -11.48 -38.87 -28.15
N THR A 34 -11.94 -39.25 -29.35
CA THR A 34 -11.92 -40.64 -29.82
C THR A 34 -10.97 -40.66 -31.03
N PRO A 35 -10.01 -41.59 -31.16
CA PRO A 35 -8.90 -41.42 -32.09
C PRO A 35 -9.12 -42.19 -33.39
N THR A 36 -9.52 -41.54 -34.48
CA THR A 36 -9.13 -41.95 -35.85
C THR A 36 -9.55 -40.88 -36.86
N GLU A 37 -8.60 -40.16 -37.45
CA GLU A 37 -8.47 -39.96 -38.90
C GLU A 37 -7.34 -38.97 -39.22
N VAL A 38 -6.54 -39.35 -40.20
CA VAL A 38 -5.45 -38.56 -40.77
C VAL A 38 -6.07 -37.49 -41.66
N LEU A 39 -5.76 -36.21 -41.42
CA LEU A 39 -6.11 -35.12 -42.33
C LEU A 39 -4.85 -34.38 -42.79
N THR A 40 -4.79 -34.23 -44.10
CA THR A 40 -3.72 -33.67 -44.93
C THR A 40 -3.62 -32.15 -44.81
N GLU A 41 -2.41 -31.62 -45.00
CA GLU A 41 -2.12 -30.17 -45.04
C GLU A 41 -3.02 -29.44 -46.02
N GLU A 42 -3.86 -28.54 -45.51
CA GLU A 42 -4.54 -27.52 -46.29
C GLU A 42 -4.09 -26.14 -45.80
N THR A 43 -3.41 -25.41 -46.67
CA THR A 43 -2.91 -24.06 -46.48
C THR A 43 -4.10 -23.11 -46.26
N ILE A 44 -4.31 -22.67 -45.02
CA ILE A 44 -5.20 -21.53 -44.73
C ILE A 44 -4.35 -20.27 -44.78
N THR A 45 -4.48 -19.49 -45.87
CA THR A 45 -4.02 -18.11 -45.92
C THR A 45 -5.07 -17.23 -45.26
N ASP A 46 -4.89 -16.92 -43.98
CA ASP A 46 -5.73 -15.94 -43.30
C ASP A 46 -5.10 -14.54 -43.44
N ASN A 47 -5.85 -13.62 -44.03
CA ASN A 47 -5.48 -12.22 -44.19
C ASN A 47 -5.52 -11.54 -42.81
N LEU A 48 -4.39 -11.52 -42.11
CA LEU A 48 -4.22 -10.66 -40.94
C LEU A 48 -4.05 -9.22 -41.44
N THR A 49 -5.10 -8.41 -41.27
CA THR A 49 -4.93 -6.96 -41.25
C THR A 49 -4.13 -6.61 -40.00
N GLU A 50 -2.91 -6.09 -40.17
CA GLU A 50 -2.18 -5.42 -39.09
C GLU A 50 -3.00 -4.21 -38.64
N GLU A 51 -3.85 -4.41 -37.63
CA GLU A 51 -4.45 -3.30 -36.92
C GLU A 51 -3.42 -2.84 -35.88
N THR A 52 -2.57 -1.90 -36.27
CA THR A 52 -1.77 -1.12 -35.32
C THR A 52 -2.73 -0.43 -34.36
N ILE A 53 -2.92 -1.01 -33.18
CA ILE A 53 -3.57 -0.34 -32.06
C ILE A 53 -2.63 0.79 -31.66
N THR A 54 -2.94 1.98 -32.15
CA THR A 54 -2.31 3.20 -31.69
C THR A 54 -2.91 3.46 -30.32
N ILE A 55 -2.16 3.14 -29.25
CA ILE A 55 -2.50 3.62 -27.91
C ILE A 55 -2.25 5.13 -27.96
N ASN A 56 -3.30 5.87 -28.32
CA ASN A 56 -3.31 7.30 -28.15
C ASN A 56 -3.02 7.57 -26.67
N GLN A 57 -2.06 8.46 -26.42
CA GLN A 57 -1.69 9.06 -25.13
C GLN A 57 -2.72 8.73 -24.04
N ALA A 58 -2.35 7.86 -23.08
CA ALA A 58 -3.24 7.35 -22.04
C ALA A 58 -4.14 8.47 -21.53
N GLU A 59 -5.45 8.36 -21.83
CA GLU A 59 -6.43 9.27 -21.26
C GLU A 59 -6.26 9.19 -19.73
N ALA A 60 -6.28 10.35 -19.07
CA ALA A 60 -6.25 10.39 -17.61
C ALA A 60 -7.38 9.49 -17.07
N VAL A 61 -7.02 8.42 -16.38
CA VAL A 61 -7.99 7.53 -15.74
C VAL A 61 -8.25 8.10 -14.35
N ASP A 62 -9.50 8.45 -14.08
CA ASP A 62 -9.93 8.80 -12.73
C ASP A 62 -9.81 7.57 -11.82
N PHE A 63 -9.43 7.76 -10.57
CA PHE A 63 -9.38 6.64 -9.62
C PHE A 63 -10.80 6.08 -9.43
N PRO A 64 -11.01 4.76 -9.58
CA PRO A 64 -12.34 4.17 -9.43
C PRO A 64 -12.83 4.34 -7.99
N LEU A 65 -14.05 4.86 -7.83
CA LEU A 65 -14.67 4.96 -6.52
C LEU A 65 -15.28 3.62 -6.12
N ILE A 66 -15.04 3.22 -4.87
CA ILE A 66 -15.67 2.07 -4.22
C ILE A 66 -17.09 2.48 -3.79
N ASP A 67 -18.08 1.62 -4.03
CA ASP A 67 -19.45 1.85 -3.54
C ASP A 67 -19.57 1.43 -2.06
N PHE A 68 -19.27 2.36 -1.15
CA PHE A 68 -19.40 2.13 0.28
C PHE A 68 -20.86 2.16 0.74
N PRO A 69 -21.28 1.26 1.64
CA PRO A 69 -22.62 1.28 2.20
C PRO A 69 -22.83 2.53 3.07
N LYS A 70 -23.97 3.20 2.86
CA LYS A 70 -24.33 4.40 3.61
C LYS A 70 -24.89 4.05 4.98
N ILE A 71 -24.34 4.67 6.02
CA ILE A 71 -24.77 4.47 7.41
C ILE A 71 -25.63 5.65 7.87
N THR A 72 -26.81 5.36 8.40
CA THR A 72 -27.76 6.39 8.85
C THR A 72 -27.73 6.64 10.36
N SER A 73 -26.90 5.91 11.11
CA SER A 73 -26.75 6.14 12.55
C SER A 73 -26.11 7.51 12.82
N PRO A 74 -26.46 8.19 13.93
CA PRO A 74 -25.86 9.47 14.27
C PRO A 74 -24.34 9.36 14.43
N PRO A 75 -23.56 10.41 14.12
CA PRO A 75 -22.12 10.41 14.35
C PRO A 75 -21.75 10.17 15.82
N ARG A 76 -20.69 9.41 16.05
CA ARG A 76 -20.17 9.01 17.37
C ARG A 76 -18.66 9.29 17.47
N GLY A 77 -18.14 9.19 18.68
CA GLY A 77 -16.76 9.51 19.01
C GLY A 77 -16.63 10.69 19.96
N GLU A 78 -15.45 10.80 20.56
CA GLU A 78 -15.05 11.88 21.45
C GLU A 78 -13.84 12.59 20.86
N ALA A 79 -13.78 13.91 21.04
CA ALA A 79 -12.69 14.71 20.54
C ALA A 79 -11.40 14.36 21.29
N PHE A 80 -10.39 13.93 20.56
CA PHE A 80 -9.04 13.70 21.02
C PHE A 80 -8.17 14.92 20.68
N ASP A 81 -7.39 15.37 21.66
CA ASP A 81 -6.40 16.45 21.51
C ASP A 81 -5.12 15.85 20.89
N PHE A 82 -5.08 15.80 19.57
CA PHE A 82 -3.97 15.20 18.85
C PHE A 82 -2.72 16.08 18.96
N PRO A 83 -1.54 15.53 19.35
CA PRO A 83 -0.33 16.34 19.50
C PRO A 83 0.08 17.02 18.19
N ASP A 84 0.53 18.27 18.29
CA ASP A 84 1.12 18.96 17.14
C ASP A 84 2.37 18.22 16.64
N VAL A 85 2.33 17.73 15.40
CA VAL A 85 3.48 17.11 14.72
C VAL A 85 3.77 17.86 13.43
N THR A 86 5.06 18.08 13.16
CA THR A 86 5.53 18.71 11.93
C THR A 86 6.39 17.74 11.11
N PRO A 87 6.39 17.87 9.77
CA PRO A 87 7.30 17.12 8.91
C PRO A 87 8.75 17.24 9.37
N ASN A 88 9.57 16.23 9.09
CA ASN A 88 11.02 16.38 9.25
C ASN A 88 11.54 17.45 8.27
N PRO A 89 12.08 18.60 8.75
CA PRO A 89 12.57 19.64 7.86
C PRO A 89 13.83 19.24 7.07
N ASP A 90 14.56 18.23 7.54
CA ASP A 90 15.83 17.81 6.94
C ASP A 90 15.65 16.79 5.81
N SER A 91 14.49 16.13 5.72
CA SER A 91 14.15 15.17 4.67
C SER A 91 12.72 15.39 4.18
N PRO A 92 12.44 16.50 3.49
CA PRO A 92 11.09 16.78 3.01
C PRO A 92 10.73 15.85 1.85
N LEU A 93 9.67 15.06 2.02
CA LEU A 93 9.06 14.32 0.93
C LEU A 93 8.02 15.18 0.20
N PRO A 94 7.84 15.00 -1.12
CA PRO A 94 6.74 15.62 -1.84
C PRO A 94 5.39 15.08 -1.34
N VAL A 95 4.35 15.90 -1.43
CA VAL A 95 2.97 15.39 -1.32
C VAL A 95 2.73 14.47 -2.52
N LEU A 96 2.24 13.27 -2.27
CA LEU A 96 1.93 12.29 -3.32
C LEU A 96 0.43 12.22 -3.56
N PHE A 97 0.06 11.99 -4.81
CA PHE A 97 -1.24 11.46 -5.16
C PHE A 97 -1.11 9.93 -5.29
N ALA A 98 -1.74 9.19 -4.38
CA ALA A 98 -1.69 7.74 -4.33
C ALA A 98 -3.08 7.22 -3.92
N GLU A 99 -3.52 6.11 -4.50
CA GLU A 99 -4.83 5.52 -4.18
C GLU A 99 -6.04 6.49 -4.27
N GLY A 100 -5.94 7.53 -5.11
CA GLY A 100 -6.98 8.56 -5.24
C GLY A 100 -6.95 9.66 -4.18
N GLU A 101 -5.94 9.67 -3.31
CA GLU A 101 -5.81 10.53 -2.14
C GLU A 101 -4.56 11.41 -2.22
N GLN A 102 -4.55 12.54 -1.51
CA GLN A 102 -3.35 13.36 -1.34
C GLN A 102 -2.69 13.02 -0.01
N ILE A 103 -1.45 12.54 -0.05
CA ILE A 103 -0.72 12.04 1.11
C ILE A 103 0.50 12.90 1.37
N SER A 104 0.54 13.51 2.56
CA SER A 104 1.71 14.20 3.09
C SER A 104 2.37 13.36 4.17
N PHE A 105 3.70 13.28 4.15
CA PHE A 105 4.48 12.48 5.10
C PHE A 105 4.97 13.38 6.24
N LEU A 106 4.39 13.24 7.43
CA LEU A 106 4.80 14.00 8.61
C LEU A 106 5.96 13.31 9.34
N LYS A 107 5.93 11.97 9.41
CA LYS A 107 7.05 11.13 9.85
C LYS A 107 7.09 9.87 9.00
N THR A 108 8.27 9.56 8.49
CA THR A 108 8.56 8.36 7.71
C THR A 108 9.06 7.22 8.59
N THR A 109 9.13 6.02 8.02
CA THR A 109 9.83 4.87 8.63
C THR A 109 11.26 5.24 9.00
N GLU A 110 11.97 5.99 8.15
CA GLU A 110 13.34 6.43 8.42
C GLU A 110 13.41 7.42 9.59
N ASP A 111 12.51 8.40 9.65
CA ASP A 111 12.49 9.43 10.71
C ASP A 111 12.33 8.84 12.11
N THR A 112 11.61 7.72 12.23
CA THR A 112 11.23 7.11 13.52
C THR A 112 12.01 5.82 13.80
N ASN A 113 13.00 5.47 12.97
CA ASN A 113 13.70 4.19 13.02
C ASN A 113 12.75 2.96 13.00
N GLY A 114 11.67 3.06 12.23
CA GLY A 114 10.66 2.00 12.05
C GLY A 114 9.64 1.88 13.19
N GLU A 115 9.66 2.76 14.17
CA GLU A 115 8.67 2.74 15.25
C GLU A 115 7.27 3.06 14.73
N PHE A 116 7.13 4.06 13.85
CA PHE A 116 5.86 4.39 13.21
C PHE A 116 6.01 5.23 11.95
N THR A 117 4.95 5.29 11.15
CA THR A 117 4.77 6.29 10.10
C THR A 117 3.57 7.17 10.44
N LEU A 118 3.68 8.48 10.19
CA LEU A 118 2.61 9.45 10.39
C LEU A 118 2.30 10.17 9.08
N LEU A 119 1.08 10.02 8.61
CA LEU A 119 0.57 10.59 7.37
C LEU A 119 -0.50 11.64 7.67
N ASP A 120 -0.57 12.62 6.79
CA ASP A 120 -1.64 13.63 6.72
C ASP A 120 -2.31 13.50 5.35
N ILE A 121 -3.56 13.05 5.35
CA ILE A 121 -4.25 12.57 4.16
C ILE A 121 -5.48 13.43 3.89
N ILE A 122 -5.64 13.84 2.64
CA ILE A 122 -6.86 14.49 2.14
C ILE A 122 -7.59 13.52 1.23
N ILE A 123 -8.80 13.15 1.65
CA ILE A 123 -9.65 12.16 0.99
C ILE A 123 -10.78 12.88 0.23
N PRO A 124 -10.91 12.69 -1.10
CA PRO A 124 -11.99 13.28 -1.88
C PRO A 124 -13.36 12.67 -1.52
N PRO A 125 -14.48 13.32 -1.88
CA PRO A 125 -15.82 12.74 -1.70
C PRO A 125 -15.96 11.36 -2.34
N GLY A 126 -16.44 10.38 -1.57
CA GLY A 126 -16.57 8.98 -1.97
C GLY A 126 -15.24 8.20 -2.00
N GLY A 127 -14.10 8.86 -1.78
CA GLY A 127 -12.80 8.21 -1.64
C GLY A 127 -12.62 7.56 -0.26
N GLY A 128 -11.41 7.06 -0.03
CA GLY A 128 -11.03 6.30 1.16
C GLY A 128 -10.59 4.89 0.77
N PRO A 129 -9.76 4.22 1.58
CA PRO A 129 -9.22 2.93 1.23
C PRO A 129 -10.33 1.86 1.22
N PRO A 130 -10.32 0.92 0.26
CA PRO A 130 -11.21 -0.24 0.29
C PRO A 130 -10.91 -1.12 1.51
N PRO A 131 -11.77 -2.09 1.86
CA PRO A 131 -11.48 -3.07 2.90
C PRO A 131 -10.10 -3.72 2.75
N HIS A 132 -9.25 -3.53 3.76
CA HIS A 132 -7.90 -4.05 3.77
C HIS A 132 -7.47 -4.52 5.15
N ILE A 133 -6.38 -5.28 5.18
CA ILE A 133 -5.81 -5.88 6.38
C ILE A 133 -4.34 -5.51 6.45
N HIS A 134 -3.91 -5.02 7.61
CA HIS A 134 -2.52 -4.91 8.00
C HIS A 134 -2.12 -6.09 8.89
N HIS A 135 -1.06 -6.83 8.55
CA HIS A 135 -0.63 -8.01 9.32
C HIS A 135 0.52 -7.74 10.31
N ASN A 136 1.30 -6.67 10.07
CA ASN A 136 2.52 -6.33 10.81
C ASN A 136 2.41 -4.99 11.57
N LEU A 137 1.29 -4.28 11.42
CA LEU A 137 1.06 -2.99 12.05
C LEU A 137 -0.40 -2.87 12.53
N GLY A 138 -0.58 -2.08 13.59
CA GLY A 138 -1.86 -1.50 13.96
C GLY A 138 -1.87 -0.03 13.54
N GLU A 139 -3.05 0.51 13.31
CA GLU A 139 -3.20 1.84 12.74
C GLU A 139 -4.15 2.70 13.57
N TRP A 140 -3.76 3.95 13.80
CA TRP A 140 -4.66 4.97 14.33
C TRP A 140 -5.19 5.83 13.21
N LEU A 141 -6.50 6.05 13.23
CA LEU A 141 -7.21 6.95 12.34
C LEU A 141 -7.74 8.12 13.17
N TYR A 142 -7.29 9.33 12.86
CA TYR A 142 -7.75 10.56 13.49
C TYR A 142 -8.45 11.45 12.47
N PHE A 143 -9.78 11.49 12.53
CA PHE A 143 -10.60 12.26 11.60
C PHE A 143 -10.65 13.72 12.02
N ILE A 144 -10.03 14.62 11.25
CA ILE A 144 -9.99 16.06 11.57
C ILE A 144 -11.32 16.71 11.19
N ASP A 145 -11.77 16.45 9.97
CA ASP A 145 -13.01 17.00 9.43
C ASP A 145 -14.21 16.07 9.67
N ASP A 146 -15.41 16.58 9.37
CA ASP A 146 -16.65 15.80 9.40
C ASP A 146 -16.79 14.97 8.12
N GLY A 147 -17.75 14.04 8.12
CA GLY A 147 -18.14 13.29 6.92
C GLY A 147 -17.44 11.94 6.75
N PHE A 148 -16.77 11.42 7.77
CA PHE A 148 -16.16 10.09 7.71
C PHE A 148 -17.10 8.98 8.21
N THR A 149 -17.10 7.85 7.51
CA THR A 149 -17.63 6.58 8.01
C THR A 149 -16.47 5.59 8.10
N LEU A 150 -16.29 5.00 9.28
CA LEU A 150 -15.33 3.91 9.52
C LEU A 150 -16.06 2.57 9.52
N PHE A 151 -15.39 1.56 8.98
CA PHE A 151 -15.78 0.15 9.02
C PHE A 151 -14.66 -0.68 9.62
N ILE A 152 -15.01 -1.62 10.49
CA ILE A 152 -14.05 -2.58 11.07
C ILE A 152 -14.71 -3.94 11.31
N SER A 153 -13.98 -5.02 11.07
CA SER A 153 -14.45 -6.38 11.36
C SER A 153 -14.34 -6.73 12.84
N ASP A 154 -15.21 -7.62 13.32
CA ASP A 154 -15.00 -8.32 14.59
C ASP A 154 -13.98 -9.47 14.44
N GLU A 155 -13.93 -10.06 13.25
CA GLU A 155 -13.04 -11.16 12.94
C GLU A 155 -11.61 -10.71 12.68
N THR A 156 -10.66 -11.61 12.94
CA THR A 156 -9.24 -11.44 12.62
C THR A 156 -8.80 -12.48 11.60
N TYR A 157 -7.85 -12.09 10.75
CA TYR A 157 -7.34 -12.87 9.64
C TYR A 157 -5.82 -12.85 9.66
N ALA A 158 -5.21 -14.03 9.86
CA ALA A 158 -3.77 -14.16 9.82
C ALA A 158 -3.23 -13.95 8.40
N GLN A 159 -1.93 -13.67 8.28
CA GLN A 159 -1.29 -13.52 6.97
C GLN A 159 -1.50 -14.77 6.11
N GLY A 160 -2.04 -14.57 4.90
CA GLY A 160 -2.38 -15.63 3.95
C GLY A 160 -3.84 -16.12 4.05
N GLU A 161 -4.60 -15.70 5.06
CA GLU A 161 -6.05 -15.82 5.10
C GLU A 161 -6.68 -14.65 4.35
N ILE A 162 -7.28 -14.95 3.21
CA ILE A 162 -7.94 -14.00 2.31
C ILE A 162 -9.45 -14.23 2.42
N PRO A 163 -10.19 -13.32 3.08
CA PRO A 163 -11.64 -13.41 3.21
C PRO A 163 -12.33 -13.51 1.84
N GLY A 164 -13.31 -14.40 1.72
CA GLY A 164 -14.03 -14.64 0.46
C GLY A 164 -13.29 -15.49 -0.57
N VAL A 165 -12.00 -15.79 -0.35
CA VAL A 165 -11.17 -16.64 -1.24
C VAL A 165 -10.84 -17.97 -0.58
N ASN A 166 -10.09 -17.95 0.52
CA ASN A 166 -9.68 -19.14 1.28
C ASN A 166 -10.05 -19.07 2.78
N ALA A 167 -10.61 -17.94 3.23
CA ALA A 167 -11.24 -17.78 4.53
C ALA A 167 -12.69 -17.27 4.37
N PRO A 168 -13.57 -17.44 5.38
CA PRO A 168 -14.89 -16.83 5.37
C PRO A 168 -14.80 -15.31 5.22
N LYS A 169 -15.84 -14.70 4.66
CA LYS A 169 -16.00 -13.24 4.68
C LYS A 169 -16.34 -12.76 6.10
N ALA A 170 -16.02 -11.51 6.39
CA ALA A 170 -16.22 -10.90 7.70
C ALA A 170 -17.58 -10.21 7.84
N ASN A 171 -17.97 -9.97 9.09
CA ASN A 171 -19.02 -9.03 9.42
C ASN A 171 -18.38 -7.70 9.80
N PHE A 172 -18.90 -6.61 9.25
CA PHE A 172 -18.44 -5.27 9.53
C PHE A 172 -19.34 -4.56 10.52
N ASN A 173 -18.71 -3.84 11.44
CA ASN A 173 -19.33 -2.80 12.23
C ASN A 173 -19.01 -1.45 11.61
N ALA A 174 -20.02 -0.58 11.47
CA ALA A 174 -19.87 0.71 10.82
C ALA A 174 -20.32 1.87 11.71
N VAL A 175 -19.56 2.97 11.67
CA VAL A 175 -19.83 4.18 12.46
C VAL A 175 -19.53 5.45 11.67
N ASN A 176 -20.45 6.40 11.72
CA ASN A 176 -20.17 7.77 11.32
C ASN A 176 -19.32 8.44 12.42
N ALA A 177 -18.15 8.96 12.07
CA ALA A 177 -17.25 9.59 13.04
C ALA A 177 -17.59 11.06 13.24
N LYS A 178 -17.44 11.57 14.47
CA LYS A 178 -17.40 13.01 14.72
C LYS A 178 -16.00 13.56 14.40
N PRO A 179 -15.89 14.85 14.04
CA PRO A 179 -14.61 15.53 14.01
C PRO A 179 -13.81 15.37 15.31
N GLY A 180 -12.51 15.16 15.19
CA GLY A 180 -11.58 14.91 16.28
C GLY A 180 -11.65 13.50 16.87
N THR A 181 -12.39 12.57 16.27
CA THR A 181 -12.45 11.19 16.79
C THR A 181 -11.16 10.45 16.46
N LEU A 182 -10.61 9.74 17.45
CA LEU A 182 -9.50 8.80 17.29
C LEU A 182 -10.00 7.36 17.37
N PHE A 183 -9.69 6.55 16.36
CA PHE A 183 -9.89 5.10 16.35
C PHE A 183 -8.55 4.38 16.28
N TYR A 184 -8.50 3.17 16.84
CA TYR A 184 -7.38 2.25 16.66
C TYR A 184 -7.86 0.98 16.00
N THR A 185 -7.25 0.61 14.88
CA THR A 185 -7.47 -0.64 14.15
C THR A 185 -6.30 -1.60 14.47
N PRO A 186 -6.55 -2.70 15.18
CA PRO A 186 -5.46 -3.64 15.50
C PRO A 186 -5.04 -4.42 14.25
N PRO A 187 -3.79 -4.95 14.23
CA PRO A 187 -3.37 -5.85 13.17
C PRO A 187 -4.36 -7.02 12.98
N ASN A 188 -4.40 -7.54 11.77
CA ASN A 188 -5.22 -8.68 11.32
C ASN A 188 -6.73 -8.42 11.28
N HIS A 189 -7.21 -7.23 11.67
CA HIS A 189 -8.61 -6.85 11.43
C HIS A 189 -8.73 -6.24 10.04
N ILE A 190 -9.85 -6.52 9.38
CA ILE A 190 -10.20 -5.80 8.16
C ILE A 190 -10.78 -4.45 8.59
N HIS A 191 -10.32 -3.37 7.99
CA HIS A 191 -10.91 -2.05 8.16
C HIS A 191 -10.96 -1.31 6.83
N ALA A 192 -11.81 -0.29 6.79
CA ALA A 192 -11.97 0.64 5.68
C ALA A 192 -12.57 1.93 6.22
N HIS A 193 -12.40 3.04 5.50
CA HIS A 193 -13.14 4.26 5.77
C HIS A 193 -13.41 5.01 4.49
N THR A 194 -14.40 5.89 4.54
CA THR A 194 -14.76 6.70 3.37
C THR A 194 -15.20 8.09 3.78
N ASN A 195 -14.90 9.06 2.91
CA ASN A 195 -15.46 10.40 2.98
C ASN A 195 -16.87 10.40 2.36
N THR A 196 -17.89 10.34 3.19
CA THR A 196 -19.31 10.44 2.82
C THR A 196 -19.79 11.88 2.57
N GLY A 197 -18.93 12.87 2.76
CA GLY A 197 -19.19 14.28 2.55
C GLY A 197 -19.30 14.67 1.07
N THR A 198 -19.36 15.98 0.82
CA THR A 198 -19.44 16.55 -0.55
C THR A 198 -18.23 17.40 -0.91
N ILE A 199 -17.26 17.50 0.01
CA ILE A 199 -15.99 18.18 -0.16
C ILE A 199 -14.85 17.28 0.33
N PRO A 200 -13.60 17.51 -0.12
CA PRO A 200 -12.45 16.80 0.45
C PRO A 200 -12.37 16.99 1.97
N ALA A 201 -12.01 15.93 2.67
CA ALA A 201 -11.93 15.87 4.13
C ALA A 201 -10.55 15.36 4.56
N ARG A 202 -10.04 15.86 5.67
CA ARG A 202 -8.69 15.58 6.16
C ARG A 202 -8.69 14.60 7.33
N GLU A 203 -7.69 13.75 7.38
CA GLU A 203 -7.39 12.85 8.50
C GLU A 203 -5.87 12.75 8.75
N LEU A 204 -5.52 12.27 9.93
CA LEU A 204 -4.16 11.80 10.23
C LEU A 204 -4.18 10.30 10.43
N VAL A 205 -3.16 9.63 9.91
CA VAL A 205 -2.96 8.18 10.03
C VAL A 205 -1.63 7.90 10.73
N VAL A 206 -1.64 7.07 11.78
CA VAL A 206 -0.42 6.61 12.45
C VAL A 206 -0.33 5.10 12.37
N ALA A 207 0.66 4.56 11.68
CA ALA A 207 0.89 3.12 11.56
C ALA A 207 2.03 2.66 12.50
N GLN A 208 1.76 1.70 13.39
CA GLN A 208 2.72 1.14 14.35
C GLN A 208 2.71 -0.39 14.37
N SER A 209 3.82 -1.11 14.17
CA SER A 209 5.12 -0.63 13.68
C SER A 209 4.96 0.02 12.30
N SER A 210 5.91 0.86 11.85
CA SER A 210 5.73 1.59 10.58
C SER A 210 5.38 0.68 9.40
N GLY A 211 5.85 -0.57 9.42
CA GLY A 211 5.58 -1.59 8.39
C GLY A 211 6.12 -1.23 7.00
N GLY A 212 6.89 -0.14 6.88
CA GLY A 212 7.29 0.43 5.59
C GLY A 212 6.12 1.08 4.83
N LEU A 213 5.01 1.43 5.50
CA LEU A 213 3.79 1.90 4.83
C LEU A 213 4.03 3.14 3.95
N ASP A 214 4.87 4.07 4.40
CA ASP A 214 5.29 5.23 3.63
C ASP A 214 6.09 4.87 2.38
N GLU A 215 6.92 3.83 2.43
CA GLU A 215 7.67 3.35 1.27
C GLU A 215 6.74 2.71 0.23
N TRP A 216 5.71 1.99 0.69
CA TRP A 216 4.66 1.45 -0.18
C TRP A 216 3.87 2.56 -0.89
N PHE A 217 3.46 3.61 -0.17
CA PHE A 217 2.84 4.78 -0.78
C PHE A 217 3.77 5.52 -1.75
N GLN A 218 5.07 5.61 -1.46
CA GLN A 218 6.04 6.20 -2.38
C GLN A 218 6.21 5.41 -3.68
N LEU A 219 6.07 4.08 -3.62
CA LEU A 219 6.11 3.22 -4.80
C LEU A 219 4.91 3.51 -5.72
N GLY A 220 3.70 3.55 -5.17
CA GLY A 220 2.45 3.76 -5.91
C GLY A 220 2.14 5.20 -6.27
N GLY A 221 2.67 6.16 -5.51
CA GLY A 221 2.30 7.56 -5.61
C GLY A 221 3.00 8.34 -6.73
N VAL A 222 2.31 9.39 -7.18
CA VAL A 222 2.81 10.39 -8.13
C VAL A 222 2.97 11.74 -7.41
N PRO A 223 4.12 12.42 -7.48
CA PRO A 223 4.29 13.73 -6.85
C PRO A 223 3.27 14.76 -7.34
N ILE A 224 2.60 15.44 -6.41
CA ILE A 224 1.71 16.57 -6.70
C ILE A 224 2.58 17.82 -6.87
N THR A 225 2.68 18.32 -8.10
CA THR A 225 3.40 19.56 -8.42
C THR A 225 2.50 20.79 -8.49
N ASP A 226 1.19 20.59 -8.67
CA ASP A 226 0.16 21.63 -8.66
C ASP A 226 -1.07 21.14 -7.87
N PRO A 227 -1.27 21.62 -6.63
CA PRO A 227 -2.42 21.23 -5.81
C PRO A 227 -3.79 21.61 -6.42
N SER A 228 -3.82 22.52 -7.39
CA SER A 228 -5.07 22.90 -8.09
C SER A 228 -5.41 21.95 -9.25
N ASN A 229 -4.47 21.09 -9.64
CA ASN A 229 -4.60 20.15 -10.74
C ASN A 229 -3.89 18.85 -10.40
N LEU A 230 -4.60 17.98 -9.67
CA LEU A 230 -4.09 16.68 -9.24
C LEU A 230 -3.68 15.83 -10.45
N PRO A 231 -2.60 15.03 -10.35
CA PRO A 231 -2.21 14.13 -11.42
C PRO A 231 -3.27 13.03 -11.63
N ALA A 232 -3.32 12.48 -12.85
CA ALA A 232 -4.11 11.29 -13.13
C ALA A 232 -3.52 10.05 -12.45
N LEU A 233 -4.31 8.97 -12.36
CA LEU A 233 -3.80 7.68 -11.90
C LEU A 233 -2.70 7.17 -12.84
N ASP A 234 -1.54 6.87 -12.27
CA ASP A 234 -0.46 6.17 -12.96
C ASP A 234 -0.61 4.66 -12.75
N LEU A 235 -1.10 3.97 -13.76
CA LEU A 235 -1.39 2.53 -13.70
C LEU A 235 -0.12 1.69 -13.47
N ASP A 236 1.03 2.09 -14.00
CA ASP A 236 2.27 1.34 -13.83
C ASP A 236 2.73 1.40 -12.38
N LYS A 237 2.66 2.58 -11.75
CA LYS A 237 2.99 2.75 -10.33
C LYS A 237 1.98 2.05 -9.42
N PHE A 238 0.69 2.21 -9.72
CA PHE A 238 -0.39 1.53 -9.00
C PHE A 238 -0.19 0.01 -8.99
N PHE A 239 -0.02 -0.61 -10.16
CA PHE A 239 0.20 -2.05 -10.23
C PHE A 239 1.54 -2.49 -9.63
N ALA A 240 2.57 -1.65 -9.68
CA ALA A 240 3.83 -1.93 -8.99
C ALA A 240 3.62 -2.03 -7.47
N ALA A 241 2.92 -1.07 -6.86
CA ALA A 241 2.60 -1.09 -5.44
C ALA A 241 1.72 -2.29 -5.06
N LEU A 242 0.66 -2.57 -5.84
CA LEU A 242 -0.19 -3.74 -5.60
C LEU A 242 0.59 -5.05 -5.66
N SER A 243 1.54 -5.19 -6.59
CA SER A 243 2.30 -6.43 -6.78
C SER A 243 3.19 -6.83 -5.59
N VAL A 244 3.49 -5.87 -4.71
CA VAL A 244 4.34 -6.07 -3.51
C VAL A 244 3.60 -5.80 -2.21
N ALA A 245 2.29 -5.53 -2.22
CA ALA A 245 1.52 -5.18 -1.03
C ALA A 245 1.72 -6.20 0.12
N SER A 246 1.75 -7.51 -0.21
CA SER A 246 1.97 -8.56 0.79
C SER A 246 3.34 -8.49 1.48
N ASP A 247 4.37 -7.97 0.81
CA ASP A 247 5.72 -7.80 1.38
C ASP A 247 5.73 -6.70 2.45
N PHE A 248 4.82 -5.73 2.33
CA PHE A 248 4.54 -4.69 3.33
C PHE A 248 3.51 -5.14 4.38
N GLY A 249 3.04 -6.40 4.32
CA GLY A 249 2.05 -6.93 5.25
C GLY A 249 0.61 -6.49 4.96
N LEU A 250 0.32 -6.04 3.74
CA LEU A 250 -1.01 -5.64 3.29
C LEU A 250 -1.72 -6.77 2.55
N THR A 251 -2.99 -6.96 2.90
CA THR A 251 -3.96 -7.71 2.08
C THR A 251 -5.08 -6.75 1.68
N LEU A 252 -5.25 -6.53 0.38
CA LEU A 252 -6.15 -5.51 -0.18
C LEU A 252 -7.34 -6.16 -0.88
N SER A 253 -8.54 -5.59 -0.69
CA SER A 253 -9.68 -5.90 -1.55
C SER A 253 -9.70 -5.01 -2.79
N SER A 254 -10.39 -5.42 -3.85
CA SER A 254 -10.63 -4.58 -5.02
C SER A 254 -11.97 -3.86 -4.93
N GLU A 255 -12.94 -4.48 -4.29
CA GLU A 255 -14.29 -3.95 -4.05
C GLU A 255 -14.65 -4.04 -2.56
N PHE A 256 -15.68 -3.31 -2.14
CA PHE A 256 -16.15 -3.36 -0.75
C PHE A 256 -16.61 -4.77 -0.35
N ASP A 257 -17.38 -5.43 -1.21
CA ASP A 257 -18.00 -6.72 -0.90
C ASP A 257 -17.04 -7.91 -1.03
N ASP A 258 -15.80 -7.73 -1.49
CA ASP A 258 -14.85 -8.85 -1.69
C ASP A 258 -14.58 -9.58 -0.36
N PHE A 259 -14.32 -8.82 0.71
CA PHE A 259 -14.00 -9.38 2.02
C PHE A 259 -15.20 -9.49 2.96
N ILE A 260 -16.31 -8.84 2.62
CA ILE A 260 -17.40 -8.54 3.57
C ILE A 260 -18.68 -9.30 3.23
N ASP A 261 -19.31 -9.90 4.24
CA ASP A 261 -20.60 -10.60 4.12
C ASP A 261 -21.76 -9.71 4.55
N THR A 262 -21.62 -9.03 5.70
CA THR A 262 -22.65 -8.15 6.25
C THR A 262 -22.06 -6.89 6.87
N VAL A 263 -22.88 -5.85 6.98
CA VAL A 263 -22.55 -4.61 7.68
C VAL A 263 -23.63 -4.32 8.71
N ASP A 264 -23.24 -4.21 9.97
CA ASP A 264 -24.06 -3.74 11.08
C ASP A 264 -23.71 -2.29 11.43
N SER A 265 -24.74 -1.47 11.62
CA SER A 265 -24.63 -0.11 12.14
C SER A 265 -24.50 -0.04 13.67
N ASN A 266 -24.61 -1.18 14.36
CA ASN A 266 -24.43 -1.29 15.81
C ASN A 266 -22.94 -1.36 16.17
N PHE A 267 -22.23 -0.25 15.95
CA PHE A 267 -20.81 -0.18 16.26
C PHE A 267 -20.52 -0.41 17.75
N PRO A 268 -19.69 -1.39 18.14
CA PRO A 268 -19.39 -1.67 19.54
C PRO A 268 -18.72 -0.49 20.24
N ASP A 269 -19.17 -0.18 21.46
CA ASP A 269 -18.59 0.90 22.28
C ASP A 269 -17.10 0.69 22.56
N GLU A 270 -16.63 -0.56 22.58
CA GLU A 270 -15.24 -0.89 22.86
C GLU A 270 -14.27 -0.32 21.83
N PHE A 271 -14.64 -0.28 20.55
CA PHE A 271 -13.79 0.30 19.49
C PHE A 271 -13.68 1.82 19.60
N ILE A 272 -14.67 2.48 20.22
CA ILE A 272 -14.60 3.92 20.52
C ILE A 272 -13.78 4.15 21.80
N GLN A 273 -14.01 3.35 22.84
CA GLN A 273 -13.41 3.55 24.16
C GLN A 273 -11.95 3.08 24.22
N ASN A 274 -11.57 2.06 23.46
CA ASN A 274 -10.22 1.49 23.42
C ASN A 274 -9.42 2.01 22.22
N ASN A 275 -9.35 3.33 22.07
CA ASN A 275 -8.58 3.99 21.01
C ASN A 275 -7.07 4.04 21.28
N ARG A 276 -6.60 3.47 22.40
CA ARG A 276 -5.19 3.40 22.82
C ARG A 276 -4.46 4.76 22.81
N ALA A 277 -5.18 5.84 23.12
CA ALA A 277 -4.66 7.20 23.09
C ALA A 277 -3.38 7.43 23.91
N GLU A 278 -3.26 6.81 25.10
CA GLU A 278 -2.06 6.94 25.94
C GLU A 278 -0.81 6.36 25.25
N GLU A 279 -0.97 5.27 24.50
CA GLU A 279 0.11 4.64 23.77
C GLU A 279 0.53 5.49 22.57
N LEU A 280 -0.44 6.07 21.86
CA LEU A 280 -0.17 7.03 20.79
C LEU A 280 0.62 8.24 21.31
N ILE A 281 0.21 8.83 22.44
CA ILE A 281 0.92 9.97 23.05
C ILE A 281 2.36 9.58 23.41
N ALA A 282 2.57 8.40 23.99
CA ALA A 282 3.90 7.89 24.30
C ALA A 282 4.75 7.70 23.04
N LEU A 283 4.16 7.15 21.97
CA LEU A 283 4.82 6.92 20.69
C LEU A 283 5.28 8.22 20.04
N LEU A 284 4.40 9.21 19.96
CA LEU A 284 4.68 10.52 19.35
C LEU A 284 5.69 11.33 20.18
N SER A 285 5.60 11.29 21.52
CA SER A 285 6.50 12.06 22.39
C SER A 285 7.94 11.55 22.39
N ASN A 286 8.17 10.24 22.32
CA ASN A 286 9.52 9.67 22.32
C ASN A 286 10.31 10.00 21.04
N ASN A 287 9.60 10.26 19.93
CA ASN A 287 10.19 10.62 18.63
C ASN A 287 10.35 12.13 18.42
N THR A 288 10.16 12.94 19.47
CA THR A 288 10.50 14.38 19.45
C THR A 288 11.97 14.66 19.80
N LYS A 289 12.79 13.65 20.12
CA LYS A 289 14.21 13.85 20.43
C LYS A 289 15.00 14.09 19.14
N SER A 290 15.48 15.33 19.02
CA SER A 290 16.38 15.82 17.99
C SER A 290 17.62 14.94 17.79
N ILE A 291 18.03 14.88 16.52
CA ILE A 291 19.30 14.40 15.96
C ILE A 291 20.44 14.51 16.99
N PRO A 292 21.20 13.44 17.27
CA PRO A 292 22.39 13.57 18.11
C PRO A 292 23.33 14.57 17.43
N GLU A 293 23.67 15.65 18.13
CA GLU A 293 24.75 16.55 17.71
C GLU A 293 25.92 15.68 17.27
N THR A 294 26.35 15.84 16.02
CA THR A 294 27.62 15.28 15.56
C THR A 294 28.66 15.73 16.55
N SER A 295 29.14 14.82 17.40
CA SER A 295 30.20 15.15 18.33
C SER A 295 31.37 15.64 17.48
N SER A 296 31.62 16.94 17.52
CA SER A 296 32.81 17.59 17.00
C SER A 296 33.98 17.15 17.89
N GLY A 297 34.32 15.86 17.79
CA GLY A 297 35.56 15.29 18.27
C GLY A 297 36.62 15.58 17.23
N VAL A 298 37.49 16.54 17.53
CA VAL A 298 38.68 16.87 16.77
C VAL A 298 39.47 15.60 16.45
N GLY A 299 39.31 15.11 15.23
CA GLY A 299 40.14 14.07 14.62
C GLY A 299 40.81 14.65 13.40
N ILE A 300 41.99 15.26 13.60
CA ILE A 300 42.87 15.67 12.52
C ILE A 300 43.28 14.40 11.75
N LEU A 301 42.74 14.23 10.53
CA LEU A 301 43.31 13.35 9.52
C LEU A 301 43.51 14.18 8.26
N ALA A 302 44.77 14.57 8.07
CA ALA A 302 45.26 15.27 6.90
C ALA A 302 45.02 14.42 5.65
N PHE A 303 44.19 14.91 4.73
CA PHE A 303 44.17 14.42 3.36
C PHE A 303 45.42 14.96 2.64
N GLY A 304 46.47 14.16 2.68
CA GLY A 304 47.61 14.30 1.78
C GLY A 304 47.18 13.91 0.37
N THR A 305 47.14 14.90 -0.52
CA THR A 305 47.28 14.70 -1.96
C THR A 305 48.56 13.90 -2.24
N LEU A 306 48.46 12.84 -3.05
CA LEU A 306 49.50 12.40 -3.99
C LEU A 306 48.99 11.20 -4.79
N ALA A 307 48.47 11.48 -5.99
CA ALA A 307 48.53 10.55 -7.10
C ALA A 307 49.76 10.93 -7.93
N LEU A 308 50.74 10.03 -8.04
CA LEU A 308 51.60 9.82 -9.22
C LEU A 308 52.65 8.74 -8.91
N GLY A 309 52.86 7.80 -9.84
CA GLY A 309 54.15 7.10 -9.98
C GLY A 309 54.10 5.58 -9.95
N SER A 310 54.09 4.99 -11.15
CA SER A 310 54.34 3.59 -11.46
C SER A 310 55.70 3.06 -10.91
N LEU A 311 55.80 1.75 -10.64
CA LEU A 311 56.89 0.82 -11.02
C LEU A 311 56.72 -0.50 -10.23
N LEU A 312 56.35 -1.61 -10.86
CA LEU A 312 57.20 -2.67 -11.44
C LEU A 312 57.73 -3.73 -10.45
N PHE A 313 57.38 -5.00 -10.76
CA PHE A 313 58.03 -6.28 -10.43
C PHE A 313 58.11 -6.64 -8.93
N SER A 314 58.00 -7.90 -8.46
CA SER A 314 58.16 -9.21 -9.09
C SER A 314 57.83 -10.29 -8.04
N GLN A 315 57.37 -11.45 -8.52
CA GLN A 315 57.55 -12.80 -7.94
C GLN A 315 56.70 -13.20 -6.71
N ARG A 316 55.73 -14.10 -6.93
CA ARG A 316 55.81 -15.56 -6.67
C ARG A 316 55.97 -15.91 -5.17
N LYS A 317 54.90 -16.47 -4.58
CA LYS A 317 54.74 -17.92 -4.41
C LYS A 317 53.36 -18.27 -3.88
N GLN A 318 52.69 -19.20 -4.56
CA GLN A 318 51.69 -20.07 -3.97
C GLN A 318 52.30 -20.84 -2.78
N GLN A 319 51.48 -21.21 -1.79
CA GLN A 319 51.20 -22.62 -1.45
C GLN A 319 50.54 -22.79 -0.05
N THR A 320 49.25 -23.17 -0.09
CA THR A 320 48.49 -24.16 0.70
C THR A 320 48.62 -24.30 2.23
N ASP A 321 47.43 -24.31 2.85
CA ASP A 321 46.87 -25.28 3.82
C ASP A 321 47.69 -25.81 5.02
N LYS A 322 47.09 -25.61 6.21
CA LYS A 322 46.77 -26.61 7.28
C LYS A 322 46.33 -25.81 8.53
N VAL A 323 45.07 -25.81 8.95
CA VAL A 323 44.34 -26.81 9.76
C VAL A 323 45.03 -27.20 11.10
N LYS A 324 44.28 -26.87 12.18
CA LYS A 324 44.11 -27.50 13.51
C LYS A 324 44.87 -27.01 14.76
N THR A 325 44.03 -26.72 15.77
CA THR A 325 44.16 -26.90 17.24
C THR A 325 45.24 -26.08 17.94
N TRP A 326 44.95 -25.25 18.94
CA TRP A 326 43.98 -25.35 20.04
C TRP A 326 43.26 -24.04 20.32
#